data_AF-A0A383VGH2-F1
#
_entry.id   AF-A0A383VGH2-F1
#
_cell.length_a   1.000
_cell.length_b   1.000
_cell.length_c   1.000
_cell.angle_alpha   90.00
_cell.angle_beta   90.00
_cell.angle_gamma   90.00
#
_symmetry.space_group_name_H-M   'P 1'
#
loop_
_entity.id
_entity.type
_entity.pdbx_description
1 polymer ?
#
loop_
_entity_poly.entity_id
_entity_poly.type
_entity_poly.pdbx_seq_one_letter_code
_entity_poly.pdbx_strand_id
1 'polypeptide(L)'
;MSLLQLLLKPANRNLLEVVSHLPKLGVGSKVTRKAWEPYGDSYWEVVAVKPRTEDGSAGKVYGVLTWRGQREQKPRLINGRAKRVWRWLPSQQQQQQYVPLARELQRQQDLQRLAAQRAEAAAGKEAGS
;
A
#
# COMPACT_ATOMS: atom_id res chain seq x y z
N MET A 1 8.02 -4.39 3.83
CA MET A 1 7.42 -3.76 2.63
C MET A 1 7.54 -2.24 2.79
N SER A 2 7.78 -1.48 1.72
CA SER A 2 7.99 -0.03 1.78
C SER A 2 6.82 0.78 1.20
N LEU A 3 6.78 2.09 1.49
CA LEU A 3 5.82 3.05 0.92
C LEU A 3 5.75 2.96 -0.62
N LEU A 4 6.92 2.89 -1.28
CA LEU A 4 6.99 2.81 -2.74
C LEU A 4 6.44 1.49 -3.28
N GLN A 5 6.65 0.39 -2.54
CA GLN A 5 6.09 -0.92 -2.89
C GLN A 5 4.56 -0.95 -2.80
N LEU A 6 3.93 -0.02 -2.06
CA LEU A 6 2.47 0.09 -2.07
C LEU A 6 1.94 0.45 -3.47
N LEU A 7 2.70 1.24 -4.23
CA LEU A 7 2.34 1.73 -5.57
C LEU A 7 2.66 0.74 -6.70
N LEU A 8 3.68 -0.09 -6.52
CA LEU A 8 4.21 -0.95 -7.59
C LEU A 8 3.42 -2.21 -7.85
N LYS A 9 2.93 -2.87 -6.80
CA LYS A 9 2.27 -4.17 -6.91
C LYS A 9 0.87 -4.11 -6.31
N PRO A 10 -0.19 -4.44 -7.08
CA PRO A 10 -1.53 -4.61 -6.52
C PRO A 10 -1.59 -5.91 -5.71
N ALA A 11 -1.00 -5.90 -4.52
CA ALA A 11 -1.12 -7.00 -3.58
C ALA A 11 -2.45 -6.87 -2.82
N ASN A 12 -3.07 -8.02 -2.53
CA ASN A 12 -4.21 -8.09 -1.62
C ASN A 12 -3.72 -7.77 -0.21
N ARG A 13 -4.07 -6.59 0.33
CA ARG A 13 -3.59 -6.08 1.63
C ARG A 13 -4.74 -5.75 2.57
N ASN A 14 -4.55 -6.02 3.85
CA ASN A 14 -5.47 -5.52 4.86
C ASN A 14 -5.22 -4.01 5.13
N LEU A 15 -6.14 -3.34 5.80
CA LEU A 15 -6.05 -1.89 5.99
C LEU A 15 -4.83 -1.50 6.84
N LEU A 16 -4.53 -2.30 7.86
CA LEU A 16 -3.45 -2.01 8.80
C LEU A 16 -2.08 -2.14 8.13
N GLU A 17 -1.91 -3.17 7.29
CA GLU A 17 -0.74 -3.35 6.41
C GLU A 17 -0.54 -2.16 5.45
N VAL A 18 -1.63 -1.55 4.96
CA VAL A 18 -1.50 -0.36 4.10
C VAL A 18 -1.03 0.83 4.93
N VAL A 19 -1.72 1.15 6.02
CA VAL A 19 -1.46 2.38 6.77
C VAL A 19 -0.15 2.34 7.59
N SER A 20 0.33 1.15 7.99
CA SER A 20 1.61 1.01 8.70
C SER A 20 2.82 1.38 7.84
N HIS A 21 2.68 1.29 6.52
CA HIS A 21 3.72 1.69 5.56
C HIS A 21 3.58 3.14 5.07
N LEU A 22 2.58 3.87 5.56
CA LEU A 22 2.39 5.29 5.27
C LEU A 22 2.97 6.17 6.40
N PRO A 23 3.42 7.39 6.09
CA PRO A 23 3.84 8.35 7.12
C PRO A 23 2.76 8.56 8.18
N LYS A 24 3.16 8.73 9.44
CA LYS A 24 2.25 8.94 10.59
C LYS A 24 1.16 7.87 10.70
N LEU A 25 1.50 6.61 10.42
CA LEU A 25 0.55 5.48 10.37
C LEU A 25 -0.65 5.75 9.45
N GLY A 26 -0.44 6.48 8.36
CA GLY A 26 -1.46 6.80 7.38
C GLY A 26 -2.46 7.87 7.81
N VAL A 27 -2.30 8.53 8.95
CA VAL A 27 -3.16 9.66 9.34
C VAL A 27 -3.09 10.77 8.28
N GLY A 28 -4.26 11.24 7.82
CA GLY A 28 -4.43 12.19 6.71
C GLY A 28 -4.39 11.55 5.32
N SER A 29 -4.09 10.25 5.21
CA SER A 29 -4.04 9.56 3.91
C SER A 29 -5.42 9.06 3.50
N LYS A 30 -5.66 9.05 2.19
CA LYS A 30 -6.85 8.43 1.60
C LYS A 30 -6.57 6.96 1.30
N VAL A 31 -7.51 6.09 1.65
CA VAL A 31 -7.45 4.66 1.36
C VAL A 31 -8.76 4.22 0.74
N THR A 32 -8.70 3.31 -0.22
CA THR A 32 -9.88 2.80 -0.92
C THR A 32 -9.86 1.27 -0.97
N ARG A 33 -10.96 0.68 -1.42
CA ARG A 33 -11.06 -0.76 -1.66
C ARG A 33 -10.95 -1.02 -3.15
N LYS A 34 -10.30 -2.12 -3.53
CA LYS A 34 -10.17 -2.55 -4.94
C LYS A 34 -11.50 -2.53 -5.70
N ALA A 35 -12.58 -3.01 -5.07
CA ALA A 35 -13.90 -3.06 -5.69
C ALA A 35 -14.59 -1.68 -5.79
N TRP A 36 -13.99 -0.61 -5.27
CA TRP A 36 -14.59 0.73 -5.25
C TRP A 36 -14.28 1.57 -6.49
N GLU A 37 -13.36 1.12 -7.35
CA GLU A 37 -12.97 1.80 -8.59
C GLU A 37 -14.16 2.21 -9.48
N PRO A 38 -15.20 1.37 -9.70
CA PRO A 38 -16.35 1.75 -10.53
C PRO A 38 -17.27 2.79 -9.87
N TYR A 39 -17.15 3.02 -8.56
CA TYR A 39 -18.06 3.87 -7.79
C TYR A 39 -17.55 5.31 -7.64
N GLY A 40 -16.64 5.73 -8.51
CA GLY A 40 -16.10 7.09 -8.55
C GLY A 40 -15.35 7.47 -7.27
N ASP A 41 -15.56 8.69 -6.79
CA ASP A 41 -14.83 9.25 -5.65
C ASP A 41 -15.27 8.63 -4.31
N SER A 42 -14.77 7.42 -4.07
CA SER A 42 -15.12 6.58 -2.92
C SER A 42 -13.85 6.16 -2.17
N TYR A 43 -13.64 6.73 -0.99
CA TYR A 43 -12.46 6.48 -0.17
C TYR A 43 -12.73 6.77 1.30
N TRP A 44 -11.87 6.26 2.16
CA TRP A 44 -11.76 6.66 3.55
C TRP A 44 -10.58 7.59 3.73
N GLU A 45 -10.78 8.68 4.46
CA GLU A 45 -9.68 9.50 4.97
C GLU A 45 -9.36 9.06 6.38
N VAL A 46 -8.15 8.57 6.61
CA VAL A 46 -7.74 8.04 7.92
C VAL A 46 -7.49 9.21 8.88
N VAL A 47 -8.12 9.19 10.04
CA VAL A 47 -7.96 10.25 11.06
C VAL A 47 -7.17 9.77 12.28
N ALA A 48 -7.27 8.48 12.61
CA ALA A 48 -6.57 7.92 13.75
C ALA A 48 -6.35 6.41 13.59
N VAL A 49 -5.20 5.94 14.07
CA VAL A 49 -4.87 4.52 14.17
C VAL A 49 -4.60 4.21 15.64
N LYS A 50 -5.28 3.20 16.17
CA LYS A 50 -5.04 2.63 17.49
C LYS A 50 -4.50 1.20 17.30
N PRO A 51 -3.18 1.00 17.28
CA PRO A 51 -2.59 -0.33 17.25
C PRO A 51 -3.01 -1.08 18.52
N ARG A 52 -3.28 -2.39 18.40
CA ARG A 52 -3.50 -3.29 19.55
C ARG A 52 -2.22 -4.04 19.92
N THR A 53 -1.34 -4.26 18.97
CA THR A 53 -0.08 -4.98 19.09
C THR A 53 1.07 -4.03 18.77
N GLU A 54 2.23 -4.19 19.42
CA GLU A 54 3.43 -3.40 19.12
C GLU A 54 3.85 -3.52 17.65
N ASP A 55 3.72 -4.72 17.07
CA ASP A 55 4.03 -4.97 15.65
C ASP A 55 3.06 -4.29 14.66
N GLY A 56 1.99 -3.66 15.16
CA GLY A 56 0.97 -3.01 14.33
C GLY A 56 0.18 -3.97 13.43
N SER A 57 0.17 -5.28 13.72
CA SER A 57 -0.52 -6.32 12.96
C SER A 57 -2.03 -6.36 13.21
N ALA A 58 -2.48 -5.94 14.40
CA ALA A 58 -3.88 -5.79 14.75
C ALA A 58 -4.17 -4.41 15.33
N GLY A 59 -5.39 -3.90 15.12
CA GLY A 59 -5.75 -2.56 15.58
C GLY A 59 -7.10 -2.06 15.12
N LYS A 60 -7.42 -0.85 15.55
CA LYS A 60 -8.59 -0.08 15.11
C LYS A 60 -8.10 1.10 14.27
N VAL A 61 -8.75 1.31 13.12
CA VAL A 61 -8.51 2.45 12.25
C VAL A 61 -9.79 3.24 12.17
N TYR A 62 -9.71 4.53 12.43
CA TYR A 62 -10.82 5.46 12.36
C TYR A 62 -10.62 6.38 11.16
N GLY A 63 -11.71 6.72 10.49
CA GLY A 63 -11.67 7.59 9.33
C GLY A 63 -13.01 8.22 9.00
N VAL A 64 -13.00 9.13 8.05
CA VAL A 64 -14.18 9.75 7.45
C VAL A 64 -14.43 9.11 6.10
N LEU A 65 -15.63 8.58 5.87
CA LEU A 65 -16.00 8.01 4.57
C LEU A 65 -16.39 9.13 3.61
N THR A 66 -15.84 9.09 2.40
CA THR A 66 -16.42 9.72 1.23
C THR A 66 -16.94 8.60 0.33
N TRP A 67 -18.24 8.61 0.02
CA TRP A 67 -18.88 7.62 -0.84
C TRP A 67 -19.53 8.31 -2.02
N ARG A 68 -19.06 8.01 -3.24
CA ARG A 68 -19.54 8.63 -4.48
C ARG A 68 -19.54 10.17 -4.39
N GLY A 69 -18.46 10.74 -3.86
CA GLY A 69 -18.29 12.18 -3.65
C GLY A 69 -18.99 12.75 -2.41
N GLN A 70 -19.80 11.98 -1.70
CA GLN A 70 -20.50 12.44 -0.49
C GLN A 70 -19.68 12.13 0.76
N ARG A 71 -19.17 13.17 1.42
CA ARG A 71 -18.36 13.05 2.64
C ARG A 71 -19.24 12.99 3.89
N GLU A 72 -19.03 11.98 4.72
CA GLU A 72 -19.64 11.90 6.06
C GLU A 72 -19.06 12.98 7.00
N GLN A 73 -19.84 13.44 7.97
CA GLN A 73 -19.39 14.51 8.89
C GLN A 73 -18.51 14.01 10.03
N LYS A 74 -18.77 12.79 10.53
CA LYS A 74 -18.15 12.28 11.75
C LYS A 74 -17.19 11.13 11.44
N PRO A 75 -15.98 11.13 12.03
CA PRO A 75 -15.10 9.98 11.91
C PRO A 75 -15.69 8.79 12.65
N ARG A 76 -15.53 7.61 12.07
CA ARG A 76 -15.97 6.34 12.66
C ARG A 76 -14.98 5.22 12.40
N LEU A 77 -15.19 4.09 13.06
CA LEU A 77 -14.39 2.89 12.84
C LEU A 77 -14.54 2.42 11.39
N ILE A 78 -13.41 2.20 10.72
CA ILE A 78 -13.41 1.66 9.35
C ILE A 78 -13.77 0.18 9.40
N ASN A 79 -14.89 -0.16 8.77
CA ASN A 79 -15.41 -1.52 8.69
C ASN A 79 -14.62 -2.35 7.66
N GLY A 80 -14.53 -3.66 7.88
CA GLY A 80 -13.84 -4.56 6.94
C GLY A 80 -12.32 -4.37 6.87
N ARG A 81 -11.70 -3.75 7.88
CA ARG A 81 -10.25 -3.52 7.97
C ARG A 81 -9.38 -4.77 7.79
N ALA A 82 -9.86 -5.93 8.19
CA ALA A 82 -9.16 -7.21 8.02
C ALA A 82 -9.22 -7.77 6.58
N LYS A 83 -10.14 -7.29 5.72
CA LYS A 83 -10.27 -7.78 4.35
C LYS A 83 -9.03 -7.40 3.54
N ARG A 84 -8.47 -8.32 2.77
CA ARG A 84 -7.26 -8.07 1.96
C ARG A 84 -7.55 -7.34 0.64
N VAL A 85 -8.27 -6.23 0.69
CA VAL A 85 -8.77 -5.48 -0.49
C VAL A 85 -8.39 -4.00 -0.48
N TRP A 86 -7.62 -3.56 0.52
CA TRP A 86 -7.31 -2.16 0.74
C TRP A 86 -6.15 -1.69 -0.14
N ARG A 87 -6.27 -0.44 -0.60
CA ARG A 87 -5.28 0.25 -1.42
C ARG A 87 -5.08 1.66 -0.88
N TRP A 88 -3.85 2.14 -0.96
CA TRP A 88 -3.57 3.56 -0.76
C TRP A 88 -4.03 4.35 -1.98
N LEU A 89 -4.70 5.48 -1.75
CA LEU A 89 -5.10 6.44 -2.76
C LEU A 89 -4.25 7.71 -2.55
N PRO A 90 -3.06 7.82 -3.18
CA PRO A 90 -2.20 8.99 -3.04
C PRO A 90 -2.86 10.24 -3.63
N SER A 91 -2.65 11.39 -2.98
CA SER A 91 -2.99 12.69 -3.55
C SER A 91 -2.18 12.98 -4.82
N GLN A 92 -2.61 13.96 -5.61
CA GLN A 92 -1.89 14.33 -6.84
C GLN A 92 -0.41 14.68 -6.58
N GLN A 93 -0.14 15.45 -5.53
CA GLN A 93 1.23 15.79 -5.12
C GLN A 93 2.03 14.54 -4.72
N GLN A 94 1.41 13.62 -3.95
CA GLN A 94 2.05 12.36 -3.56
C GLN A 94 2.32 11.48 -4.78
N GLN A 95 1.42 11.46 -5.77
CA GLN A 95 1.64 10.72 -7.01
C GLN A 95 2.85 11.25 -7.79
N GLN A 96 2.94 12.57 -7.96
CA GLN A 96 4.07 13.20 -8.64
C GLN A 96 5.40 12.90 -7.95
N GLN A 97 5.40 12.87 -6.62
CA GLN A 97 6.59 12.59 -5.83
C GLN A 97 6.99 11.10 -5.86
N TYR A 98 6.05 10.19 -5.62
CA TYR A 98 6.40 8.79 -5.32
C TYR A 98 6.35 7.86 -6.53
N VAL A 99 5.57 8.16 -7.57
CA VAL A 99 5.47 7.29 -8.76
C VAL A 99 6.81 7.15 -9.50
N PRO A 100 7.56 8.23 -9.78
CA PRO A 100 8.86 8.11 -10.43
C PRO A 100 9.86 7.28 -9.59
N LEU A 101 9.90 7.53 -8.28
CA LEU A 101 10.76 6.81 -7.35
C LEU A 101 10.42 5.32 -7.28
N ALA A 102 9.13 4.99 -7.27
CA ALA A 102 8.66 3.63 -7.31
C ALA A 102 9.14 2.92 -8.59
N ARG A 103 8.97 3.54 -9.75
CA ARG A 103 9.43 2.97 -11.04
C ARG A 103 10.93 2.72 -11.05
N GLU A 104 11.71 3.66 -10.53
CA GLU A 104 13.16 3.50 -10.44
C GLU A 104 13.55 2.35 -9.52
N LEU A 105 12.91 2.23 -8.35
CA LEU A 105 13.12 1.09 -7.45
C LEU A 105 12.81 -0.25 -8.14
N GLN A 106 11.70 -0.32 -8.89
CA GLN A 106 11.33 -1.52 -9.64
C GLN A 106 12.43 -1.89 -10.65
N ARG A 107 12.92 -0.90 -11.42
CA ARG A 107 14.01 -1.08 -12.38
C ARG A 107 15.26 -1.64 -11.71
N GLN A 108 15.65 -1.10 -10.57
CA GLN A 108 16.81 -1.57 -9.81
C GLN A 108 16.64 -3.02 -9.36
N GLN A 109 15.46 -3.37 -8.86
CA GLN A 109 15.15 -4.74 -8.42
C GLN A 109 15.19 -5.74 -9.58
N ASP A 110 14.67 -5.37 -10.75
CA ASP A 110 14.68 -6.23 -11.93
C ASP A 110 16.10 -6.47 -12.44
N LEU A 111 16.95 -5.43 -12.45
CA LEU A 111 18.36 -5.56 -12.80
C LEU A 111 19.12 -6.47 -11.83
N GLN A 112 18.90 -6.31 -10.52
CA GLN A 112 19.50 -7.17 -9.50
C GLN A 112 19.06 -8.63 -9.68
N ARG A 113 17.77 -8.86 -9.97
CA ARG A 113 17.25 -10.21 -10.20
C ARG A 113 17.86 -10.87 -11.43
N LEU A 114 17.99 -10.14 -12.53
CA LEU A 114 18.63 -10.65 -13.75
C LEU A 114 20.12 -10.96 -13.51
N ALA A 115 20.82 -10.11 -12.76
CA ALA A 115 22.21 -10.35 -12.38
C ALA A 115 22.35 -11.63 -11.53
N ALA A 116 21.47 -11.82 -10.53
CA ALA A 116 21.45 -13.02 -9.68
C ALA A 116 21.21 -14.30 -10.51
N GLN A 117 20.21 -14.29 -11.40
CA GLN A 117 19.91 -15.42 -12.28
C GLN A 117 21.09 -15.79 -13.19
N ARG A 118 21.81 -14.79 -13.71
CA ARG A 118 23.01 -15.01 -14.53
C ARG A 118 24.15 -15.63 -13.73
N ALA A 119 24.36 -15.16 -12.49
CA ALA A 119 25.38 -15.72 -11.61
C ALA A 119 25.08 -17.19 -11.24
N GLU A 120 23.82 -17.50 -10.91
CA GLU A 120 23.38 -18.88 -10.63
C GLU A 120 23.56 -19.80 -11.84
N ALA A 121 23.21 -19.33 -13.05
CA ALA A 121 23.37 -20.10 -14.29
C ALA A 121 24.85 -20.35 -14.66
N ALA A 122 25.76 -19.44 -14.30
CA ALA A 122 27.19 -19.64 -14.46
C ALA A 122 27.72 -20.69 -13.46
N ALA A 123 27.36 -20.57 -12.18
CA ALA A 123 27.76 -21.53 -11.13
C ALA A 123 27.26 -22.96 -11.40
N GLY A 124 26.04 -23.11 -11.92
CA GLY A 124 25.48 -24.42 -12.29
C GLY A 124 26.19 -25.10 -13.47
N LYS A 125 26.86 -24.34 -14.35
CA LYS A 125 27.65 -24.90 -15.46
C LYS A 125 29.02 -25.40 -15.00
N GLU A 126 29.61 -24.80 -13.97
CA GLU A 126 30.92 -25.20 -13.42
C GLU A 126 30.83 -26.45 -12.53
N ALA A 127 29.69 -26.68 -11.87
CA ALA A 127 29.49 -27.86 -11.01
C ALA A 127 29.12 -29.17 -11.74
N GLY A 128 28.89 -29.10 -13.07
CA GLY A 128 28.47 -30.24 -13.89
C GLY A 128 29.48 -30.66 -14.96
N SER A 129 30.70 -30.11 -14.94
CA SER A 129 31.79 -30.45 -15.87
C SER A 129 32.89 -31.27 -15.22
#